data_AF-A0A7W2TTN9-F1
#
_entry.id   AF-A0A7W2TTN9-F1
#
_cell.length_a   1.000
_cell.length_b   1.000
_cell.length_c   1.000
_cell.angle_alpha   90.00
_cell.angle_beta   90.00
_cell.angle_gamma   90.00
#
_symmetry.space_group_name_H-M   'P 1'
#
loop_
_entity.id
_entity.type
_entity.pdbx_description
1 polymer ?
#
loop_
_entity_poly.entity_id
_entity_poly.type
_entity_poly.pdbx_seq_one_letter_code
_entity_poly.pdbx_strand_id
1 'polypeptide(L)'
;MARKAIPKAAKPIIKAVTAQEGFHNGIQSLATSEGISEAEVRARVKQCLGEIVAIPSERFRSFAGYISKTMVSLGYESPVICDPKQLESLRELMKKHPVALLWTHKSHVDGSAVIATLHENGFPMLHSFGGANMAFAGVGYSGRRSGIIFIRRSFADDNCYKFALRQYLGYLMEKRSPFSWAFEGTRSRIGKLMPPRLGLLKYLVESAAATGTEGLRLVPVSLSYDLISDVDDYAAEESGSKKTQENFSWFMSYLKRLRSPMGRIYMNFGEAVAVDAPKALRNEDNDLYRLAFQVAVNANRVTPITMPALVCMALIGALPRALTMQQLSDQVLALAAWAEERDITLTSSYSEADRKQLESVMELMVRRGVIKRHENGLETMLGFNEQNHSAAAYYRNTAVHFFVNKAIVELALMRVAVSQREDKQALLYEEARWIRNLLKHEFYFLPTDQFEQEIKTEIDKVDPKWETAITADSESPVPRILANTGPLVVHATLLDIIEAYLIMAKVLEKNISEESKTKAEWVAMALKFGQQAFLQRLISSNASIGRQVLDNAYRWLEGEGLAPATQENLEQLSKLRQRLERTVRRGDLLRSFTAL
;
A
#
# COMPACT_ATOMS: atom_id res chain seq x y z
N MET A 1 -41.37 3.50 5.23
CA MET A 1 -40.24 4.10 6.00
C MET A 1 -40.63 5.51 6.43
N ALA A 2 -40.58 5.83 7.73
CA ALA A 2 -40.86 7.19 8.21
C ALA A 2 -39.88 8.20 7.59
N ARG A 3 -40.40 9.25 6.94
CA ARG A 3 -39.59 10.31 6.32
C ARG A 3 -38.81 11.05 7.41
N LYS A 4 -37.49 10.85 7.48
CA LYS A 4 -36.63 11.65 8.37
C LYS A 4 -36.68 13.12 7.95
N ALA A 5 -36.90 14.02 8.91
CA ALA A 5 -36.94 15.46 8.64
C ALA A 5 -35.56 15.97 8.17
N ILE A 6 -35.54 16.77 7.11
CA ILE A 6 -34.32 17.41 6.59
C ILE A 6 -33.78 18.38 7.65
N PRO A 7 -32.49 18.28 8.05
CA PRO A 7 -31.90 19.19 9.02
C PRO A 7 -32.03 20.65 8.57
N LYS A 8 -32.48 21.56 9.46
CA LYS A 8 -32.65 22.99 9.14
C LYS A 8 -31.38 23.62 8.54
N ALA A 9 -30.22 23.26 9.07
CA ALA A 9 -28.93 23.77 8.63
C ALA A 9 -28.46 23.24 7.25
N ALA A 10 -29.05 22.15 6.74
CA ALA A 10 -28.77 21.65 5.39
C ALA A 10 -29.60 22.37 4.32
N LYS A 11 -30.71 23.03 4.68
CA LYS A 11 -31.62 23.68 3.72
C LYS A 11 -30.96 24.70 2.79
N PRO A 12 -30.04 25.58 3.23
CA PRO A 12 -29.39 26.53 2.33
C PRO A 12 -28.53 25.85 1.26
N ILE A 13 -27.78 24.81 1.65
CA ILE A 13 -26.94 24.04 0.74
C ILE A 13 -27.82 23.26 -0.25
N ILE A 14 -28.88 22.60 0.23
CA ILE A 14 -29.84 21.91 -0.63
C ILE A 14 -30.46 22.88 -1.63
N LYS A 15 -30.84 24.09 -1.19
CA LYS A 15 -31.38 25.12 -2.09
C LYS A 15 -30.37 25.48 -3.18
N ALA A 16 -29.10 25.67 -2.83
CA ALA A 16 -28.03 25.98 -3.78
C ALA A 16 -27.80 24.84 -4.79
N VAL A 17 -27.71 23.59 -4.33
CA VAL A 17 -27.58 22.40 -5.20
C VAL A 17 -28.77 22.31 -6.17
N THR A 18 -30.00 22.48 -5.66
CA THR A 18 -31.21 22.38 -6.50
C THR A 18 -31.42 23.54 -7.46
N ALA A 19 -30.60 24.60 -7.35
CA ALA A 19 -30.65 25.78 -8.20
C ALA A 19 -29.63 25.72 -9.35
N GLN A 20 -28.76 24.70 -9.40
CA GLN A 20 -27.86 24.48 -10.53
C GLN A 20 -28.64 24.19 -11.81
N GLU A 21 -28.14 24.70 -12.93
CA GLU A 21 -28.82 24.64 -14.23
C GLU A 21 -29.09 23.19 -14.69
N GLY A 22 -28.10 22.30 -14.51
CA GLY A 22 -28.23 20.87 -14.81
C GLY A 22 -29.20 20.10 -13.92
N PHE A 23 -29.63 20.67 -12.79
CA PHE A 23 -30.53 19.99 -11.85
C PHE A 23 -31.94 19.80 -12.42
N HIS A 24 -32.48 20.80 -13.14
CA HIS A 24 -33.84 20.70 -13.69
C HIS A 24 -33.92 19.64 -14.79
N ASN A 25 -33.00 19.69 -15.76
CA ASN A 25 -32.91 18.71 -16.85
C ASN A 25 -32.73 17.29 -16.31
N GLY A 26 -31.87 17.12 -15.31
CA GLY A 26 -31.66 15.82 -14.67
C GLY A 26 -32.90 15.27 -13.95
N ILE A 27 -33.71 16.13 -13.32
CA ILE A 27 -35.00 15.72 -12.73
C ILE A 27 -35.97 15.24 -13.81
N GLN A 28 -36.05 15.93 -14.94
CA GLN A 28 -36.92 15.56 -16.05
C GLN A 28 -36.51 14.20 -16.64
N SER A 29 -35.23 14.00 -16.95
CA SER A 29 -34.73 12.72 -17.45
C SER A 29 -34.98 11.57 -16.49
N LEU A 30 -34.79 11.82 -15.18
CA LEU A 30 -35.01 10.82 -14.14
C LEU A 30 -36.51 10.51 -13.94
N ALA A 31 -37.39 11.50 -14.07
CA ALA A 31 -38.84 11.31 -14.04
C ALA A 31 -39.29 10.41 -15.19
N THR A 32 -38.76 10.63 -16.40
CA THR A 32 -39.04 9.78 -17.55
C THR A 32 -38.52 8.36 -17.36
N SER A 33 -37.29 8.17 -16.88
CA SER A 33 -36.71 6.82 -16.72
C SER A 33 -37.36 6.00 -15.61
N GLU A 34 -37.79 6.66 -14.53
CA GLU A 34 -38.41 6.00 -13.36
C GLU A 34 -39.94 5.86 -13.50
N GLY A 35 -40.55 6.50 -14.50
CA GLY A 35 -42.00 6.46 -14.72
C GLY A 35 -42.81 7.17 -13.61
N ILE A 36 -42.23 8.16 -12.94
CA ILE A 36 -42.88 8.93 -11.86
C ILE A 36 -42.85 10.43 -12.14
N SER A 37 -43.72 11.21 -11.48
CA SER A 37 -43.80 12.65 -11.71
C SER A 37 -42.51 13.40 -11.29
N GLU A 38 -42.16 14.48 -12.00
CA GLU A 38 -41.02 15.34 -11.63
C GLU A 38 -41.10 15.88 -10.20
N ALA A 39 -42.32 16.17 -9.72
CA ALA A 39 -42.55 16.62 -8.35
C ALA A 39 -42.15 15.54 -7.34
N GLU A 40 -42.47 14.28 -7.62
CA GLU A 40 -42.09 13.15 -6.79
C GLU A 40 -40.57 12.92 -6.81
N VAL A 41 -39.95 12.89 -8.00
CA VAL A 41 -38.48 12.79 -8.13
C VAL A 41 -37.79 13.90 -7.35
N ARG A 42 -38.24 15.15 -7.52
CA ARG A 42 -37.67 16.31 -6.82
C ARG A 42 -37.80 16.17 -5.30
N ALA A 43 -38.92 15.65 -4.80
CA ALA A 43 -39.11 15.39 -3.38
C ALA A 43 -38.16 14.29 -2.87
N ARG A 44 -38.03 13.19 -3.61
CA ARG A 44 -37.10 12.08 -3.29
C ARG A 44 -35.65 12.55 -3.29
N VAL A 45 -35.21 13.24 -4.35
CA VAL A 45 -33.85 13.79 -4.46
C VAL A 45 -33.54 14.77 -3.31
N LYS A 46 -34.47 15.67 -2.96
CA LYS A 46 -34.29 16.56 -1.79
C LYS A 46 -34.16 15.79 -0.47
N GLN A 47 -34.89 14.69 -0.31
CA GLN A 47 -34.76 13.81 0.85
C GLN A 47 -33.38 13.16 0.87
N CYS A 48 -32.92 12.60 -0.26
CA CYS A 48 -31.58 12.03 -0.40
C CYS A 48 -30.50 13.08 -0.09
N LEU A 49 -30.63 14.30 -0.58
CA LEU A 49 -29.69 15.40 -0.26
C LEU A 49 -29.67 15.69 1.26
N GLY A 50 -30.81 15.64 1.95
CA GLY A 50 -30.87 15.76 3.41
C GLY A 50 -30.09 14.66 4.15
N GLU A 51 -29.93 13.48 3.54
CA GLU A 51 -29.10 12.40 4.07
C GLU A 51 -27.61 12.62 3.83
N ILE A 52 -27.22 13.21 2.70
CA ILE A 52 -25.82 13.25 2.21
C ILE A 52 -25.09 14.53 2.63
N VAL A 53 -25.78 15.67 2.57
CA VAL A 53 -25.16 17.00 2.70
C VAL A 53 -24.45 17.17 4.04
N ALA A 54 -23.15 17.51 3.96
CA ALA A 54 -22.37 17.97 5.09
C ALA A 54 -22.79 19.41 5.44
N ILE A 55 -22.62 19.81 6.70
CA ILE A 55 -23.07 21.11 7.21
C ILE A 55 -21.86 21.80 7.86
N PRO A 56 -20.89 22.27 7.06
CA PRO A 56 -19.61 22.76 7.57
C PRO A 56 -19.81 23.82 8.65
N SER A 57 -19.10 23.68 9.77
CA SER A 57 -19.10 24.67 10.85
C SER A 57 -17.67 24.90 11.32
N GLU A 58 -17.26 26.17 11.39
CA GLU A 58 -15.91 26.55 11.79
C GLU A 58 -15.53 26.06 13.19
N ARG A 59 -16.49 26.05 14.12
CA ARG A 59 -16.31 25.49 15.47
C ARG A 59 -16.04 23.99 15.42
N PHE A 60 -16.78 23.24 14.61
CA PHE A 60 -16.61 21.79 14.47
C PHE A 60 -15.38 21.42 13.62
N ARG A 61 -14.95 22.30 12.71
CA ARG A 61 -13.67 22.22 12.02
C ARG A 61 -12.52 22.29 13.02
N SER A 62 -12.52 23.34 13.84
CA SER A 62 -11.48 23.58 14.86
C SER A 62 -11.46 22.45 15.89
N PHE A 63 -12.65 22.00 16.33
CA PHE A 63 -12.77 20.86 17.23
C PHE A 63 -12.23 19.57 16.64
N ALA A 64 -12.56 19.24 15.38
CA ALA A 64 -12.03 18.06 14.71
C ALA A 64 -10.51 18.13 14.55
N GLY A 65 -9.97 19.28 14.14
CA GLY A 65 -8.52 19.52 14.07
C GLY A 65 -7.81 19.29 15.40
N TYR A 66 -8.35 19.84 16.49
CA TYR A 66 -7.81 19.66 17.84
C TYR A 66 -7.85 18.19 18.30
N ILE A 67 -8.98 17.51 18.10
CA ILE A 67 -9.12 16.09 18.47
C ILE A 67 -8.17 15.22 17.64
N SER A 68 -8.08 15.45 16.34
CA SER A 68 -7.15 14.74 15.46
C SER A 68 -5.69 14.95 15.87
N LYS A 69 -5.29 16.19 16.15
CA LYS A 69 -3.96 16.49 16.71
C LYS A 69 -3.71 15.75 18.01
N THR A 70 -4.68 15.79 18.92
CA THR A 70 -4.57 15.12 20.23
C THR A 70 -4.40 13.61 20.06
N MET A 71 -5.20 12.98 19.17
CA MET A 71 -5.10 11.54 18.88
C MET A 71 -3.74 11.16 18.31
N VAL A 72 -3.22 11.94 17.36
CA VAL A 72 -1.88 11.74 16.77
C VAL A 72 -0.80 11.88 17.85
N SER A 73 -0.90 12.91 18.67
CA SER A 73 0.08 13.23 19.72
C SER A 73 0.08 12.26 20.90
N LEU A 74 -0.84 11.27 20.96
CA LEU A 74 -0.81 10.23 22.00
C LEU A 74 0.43 9.35 21.86
N GLY A 75 0.81 9.02 20.63
CA GLY A 75 1.92 8.11 20.34
C GLY A 75 3.00 8.69 19.47
N TYR A 76 2.69 9.73 18.69
CA TYR A 76 3.63 10.28 17.72
C TYR A 76 4.08 11.68 18.10
N GLU A 77 5.30 12.01 17.68
CA GLU A 77 5.81 13.38 17.75
C GLU A 77 4.93 14.34 16.93
N SER A 78 4.67 15.53 17.47
CA SER A 78 3.90 16.59 16.83
C SER A 78 4.81 17.80 16.56
N PRO A 79 4.72 18.45 15.40
CA PRO A 79 3.78 18.19 14.30
C PRO A 79 4.17 16.98 13.42
N VAL A 80 3.23 16.53 12.60
CA VAL A 80 3.51 15.58 11.51
C VAL A 80 4.54 16.22 10.56
N ILE A 81 5.56 15.46 10.17
CA ILE A 81 6.66 15.95 9.35
C ILE A 81 6.21 16.07 7.90
N CYS A 82 6.24 17.29 7.36
CA CYS A 82 5.87 17.62 5.99
C CYS A 82 6.87 18.63 5.43
N ASP A 83 7.14 18.57 4.13
CA ASP A 83 7.90 19.61 3.45
C ASP A 83 7.03 20.89 3.29
N PRO A 84 7.43 22.05 3.85
CA PRO A 84 6.71 23.31 3.70
C PRO A 84 6.49 23.71 2.23
N LYS A 85 7.41 23.37 1.31
CA LYS A 85 7.26 23.66 -0.12
C LYS A 85 6.13 22.85 -0.75
N GLN A 86 5.93 21.60 -0.32
CA GLN A 86 4.82 20.77 -0.77
C GLN A 86 3.48 21.33 -0.28
N LEU A 87 3.42 21.83 0.96
CA LEU A 87 2.23 22.49 1.50
C LEU A 87 1.89 23.77 0.73
N GLU A 88 2.88 24.60 0.39
CA GLU A 88 2.63 25.79 -0.42
C GLU A 88 2.16 25.43 -1.84
N SER A 89 2.77 24.41 -2.45
CA SER A 89 2.35 23.90 -3.77
C SER A 89 0.91 23.40 -3.75
N LEU A 90 0.51 22.68 -2.70
CA LEU A 90 -0.87 22.25 -2.49
C LEU A 90 -1.82 23.44 -2.32
N ARG A 91 -1.41 24.46 -1.56
CA ARG A 91 -2.20 25.68 -1.35
C ARG A 91 -2.48 26.41 -2.67
N GLU A 92 -1.46 26.56 -3.52
CA GLU A 92 -1.61 27.15 -4.85
C GLU A 92 -2.48 26.31 -5.78
N LEU A 93 -2.38 24.98 -5.70
CA LEU A 93 -3.22 24.07 -6.48
C LEU A 93 -4.70 24.22 -6.10
N MET A 94 -5.00 24.24 -4.80
CA MET A 94 -6.37 24.36 -4.26
C MET A 94 -7.01 25.72 -4.53
N LYS A 95 -6.20 26.78 -4.70
CA LYS A 95 -6.72 28.09 -5.15
C LYS A 95 -7.25 28.02 -6.58
N LYS A 96 -6.62 27.23 -7.46
CA LYS A 96 -6.91 27.20 -8.90
C LYS A 96 -7.90 26.10 -9.31
N HIS A 97 -7.89 24.98 -8.60
CA HIS A 97 -8.58 23.75 -9.01
C HIS A 97 -9.39 23.12 -7.86
N PRO A 98 -10.49 22.40 -8.16
CA PRO A 98 -11.03 21.43 -7.21
C PRO A 98 -10.02 20.28 -7.00
N VAL A 99 -9.82 19.89 -5.74
CA VAL A 99 -8.78 18.93 -5.34
C VAL A 99 -9.38 17.78 -4.54
N ALA A 100 -8.92 16.56 -4.81
CA ALA A 100 -9.12 15.39 -3.97
C ALA A 100 -7.78 14.87 -3.44
N LEU A 101 -7.60 14.87 -2.12
CA LEU A 101 -6.43 14.32 -1.44
C LEU A 101 -6.62 12.82 -1.18
N LEU A 102 -5.84 12.00 -1.88
CA LEU A 102 -5.94 10.55 -1.90
C LEU A 102 -4.80 9.92 -1.09
N TRP A 103 -5.07 9.59 0.17
CA TRP A 103 -4.03 9.09 1.07
C TRP A 103 -3.90 7.56 1.09
N THR A 104 -2.68 7.07 1.34
CA THR A 104 -2.40 5.65 1.60
C THR A 104 -2.94 5.22 2.96
N HIS A 105 -3.43 3.98 3.10
CA HIS A 105 -4.04 3.52 4.35
C HIS A 105 -3.17 2.47 5.07
N LYS A 106 -2.45 2.88 6.12
CA LYS A 106 -1.55 2.03 6.93
C LYS A 106 -2.01 1.89 8.38
N SER A 107 -2.61 2.93 8.98
CA SER A 107 -3.05 2.93 10.39
C SER A 107 -4.43 3.56 10.59
N HIS A 108 -5.08 3.28 11.73
CA HIS A 108 -6.33 3.94 12.08
C HIS A 108 -6.21 5.44 12.34
N VAL A 109 -5.00 5.96 12.58
CA VAL A 109 -4.76 7.40 12.77
C VAL A 109 -4.53 8.16 11.46
N ASP A 110 -4.49 7.51 10.30
CA ASP A 110 -4.17 8.14 9.00
C ASP A 110 -5.05 9.37 8.72
N GLY A 111 -6.37 9.20 8.82
CA GLY A 111 -7.32 10.29 8.59
C GLY A 111 -7.14 11.44 9.60
N SER A 112 -6.79 11.11 10.85
CA SER A 112 -6.46 12.12 11.86
C SER A 112 -5.15 12.84 11.57
N ALA A 113 -4.13 12.15 11.06
CA ALA A 113 -2.86 12.76 10.66
C ALA A 113 -3.07 13.79 9.54
N VAL A 114 -3.87 13.44 8.51
CA VAL A 114 -4.21 14.36 7.42
C VAL A 114 -5.00 15.57 7.94
N ILE A 115 -6.05 15.35 8.74
CA ILE A 115 -6.89 16.42 9.30
C ILE A 115 -6.06 17.34 10.22
N ALA A 116 -5.25 16.77 11.11
CA ALA A 116 -4.40 17.53 12.03
C ALA A 116 -3.43 18.42 11.25
N THR A 117 -2.71 17.85 10.28
CA THR A 117 -1.69 18.58 9.53
C THR A 117 -2.29 19.72 8.72
N LEU A 118 -3.40 19.47 8.01
CA LEU A 118 -4.06 20.51 7.21
C LEU A 118 -4.67 21.60 8.10
N HIS A 119 -5.23 21.22 9.25
CA HIS A 119 -5.75 22.18 10.22
C HIS A 119 -4.65 23.09 10.77
N GLU A 120 -3.51 22.51 11.19
CA GLU A 120 -2.35 23.25 11.70
C GLU A 120 -1.74 24.21 10.66
N ASN A 121 -1.86 23.87 9.38
CA ASN A 121 -1.35 24.68 8.27
C ASN A 121 -2.40 25.59 7.61
N GLY A 122 -3.56 25.78 8.27
CA GLY A 122 -4.58 26.74 7.84
C GLY A 122 -5.34 26.38 6.55
N PHE A 123 -5.37 25.10 6.18
CA PHE A 123 -6.15 24.65 5.02
C PHE A 123 -7.66 24.64 5.31
N PRO A 124 -8.49 24.76 4.25
CA PRO A 124 -9.95 24.67 4.41
C PRO A 124 -10.39 23.27 4.86
N MET A 125 -11.63 23.18 5.33
CA MET A 125 -12.23 21.91 5.74
C MET A 125 -12.22 20.89 4.59
N LEU A 126 -11.73 19.68 4.89
CA LEU A 126 -11.83 18.54 3.99
C LEU A 126 -13.22 17.91 4.03
N HIS A 127 -13.71 17.51 2.87
CA HIS A 127 -14.87 16.64 2.75
C HIS A 127 -14.43 15.18 2.65
N SER A 128 -14.62 14.43 3.73
CA SER A 128 -14.29 13.00 3.79
C SER A 128 -15.53 12.13 3.68
N PHE A 129 -15.35 10.88 3.27
CA PHE A 129 -16.45 9.93 3.09
C PHE A 129 -16.53 8.95 4.24
N GLY A 130 -17.76 8.67 4.72
CA GLY A 130 -18.02 7.67 5.75
C GLY A 130 -19.27 6.85 5.46
N GLY A 131 -19.27 5.58 5.84
CA GLY A 131 -20.49 4.75 5.80
C GLY A 131 -21.56 5.30 6.74
N ALA A 132 -22.80 5.41 6.26
CA ALA A 132 -23.94 5.93 7.03
C ALA A 132 -24.23 5.12 8.31
N ASN A 133 -23.79 3.86 8.37
CA ASN A 133 -23.87 3.02 9.58
C ASN A 133 -22.97 3.52 10.73
N MET A 134 -21.98 4.37 10.45
CA MET A 134 -21.09 4.96 11.45
C MET A 134 -21.64 6.29 11.99
N ALA A 135 -22.69 6.83 11.39
CA ALA A 135 -23.35 8.07 11.81
C ALA A 135 -24.33 7.85 12.98
N PHE A 136 -23.97 7.02 13.95
CA PHE A 136 -24.78 6.84 15.15
C PHE A 136 -24.57 8.01 16.14
N ALA A 137 -25.46 8.09 17.14
CA ALA A 137 -25.47 9.03 18.28
C ALA A 137 -24.30 10.04 18.37
N GLY A 138 -24.56 11.35 18.27
CA GLY A 138 -23.56 12.42 18.44
C GLY A 138 -22.50 12.51 17.34
N VAL A 139 -21.90 11.38 16.93
CA VAL A 139 -20.89 11.22 15.89
C VAL A 139 -21.43 11.64 14.53
N GLY A 140 -22.67 11.25 14.19
CA GLY A 140 -23.30 11.73 12.96
C GLY A 140 -23.52 13.26 12.95
N TYR A 141 -23.78 13.86 14.13
CA TYR A 141 -24.03 15.30 14.26
C TYR A 141 -22.73 16.11 14.15
N SER A 142 -21.67 15.68 14.81
CA SER A 142 -20.34 16.31 14.75
C SER A 142 -19.67 16.05 13.41
N GLY A 143 -19.68 14.80 12.94
CA GLY A 143 -19.04 14.39 11.69
C GLY A 143 -19.53 15.18 10.48
N ARG A 144 -20.86 15.35 10.33
CA ARG A 144 -21.43 16.19 9.25
C ARG A 144 -20.97 17.63 9.33
N ARG A 145 -20.75 18.15 10.54
CA ARG A 145 -20.29 19.53 10.77
C ARG A 145 -18.79 19.72 10.60
N SER A 146 -18.05 18.63 10.67
CA SER A 146 -16.62 18.56 10.40
C SER A 146 -16.31 18.16 8.95
N GLY A 147 -17.31 18.07 8.07
CA GLY A 147 -17.13 17.83 6.63
C GLY A 147 -17.37 16.39 6.16
N ILE A 148 -17.75 15.45 7.04
CA ILE A 148 -18.00 14.06 6.65
C ILE A 148 -19.30 13.94 5.84
N ILE A 149 -19.18 13.41 4.64
CA ILE A 149 -20.26 12.99 3.74
C ILE A 149 -20.59 11.54 4.05
N PHE A 150 -21.75 11.31 4.68
CA PHE A 150 -22.20 9.97 5.02
C PHE A 150 -22.96 9.32 3.85
N ILE A 151 -22.41 8.23 3.32
CA ILE A 151 -22.95 7.51 2.15
C ILE A 151 -23.54 6.15 2.58
N ARG A 152 -24.65 5.74 1.96
CA ARG A 152 -25.25 4.41 2.17
C ARG A 152 -24.26 3.31 1.73
N ARG A 153 -24.29 2.14 2.39
CA ARG A 153 -23.42 0.99 2.00
C ARG A 153 -23.81 0.40 0.63
N SER A 154 -25.10 0.41 0.30
CA SER A 154 -25.63 0.02 -1.00
C SER A 154 -26.77 0.96 -1.39
N PHE A 155 -26.74 1.36 -2.66
CA PHE A 155 -27.74 2.23 -3.29
C PHE A 155 -27.68 2.04 -4.82
N ALA A 156 -27.31 0.83 -5.26
CA ALA A 156 -27.14 0.49 -6.67
C ALA A 156 -28.44 0.68 -7.47
N ASP A 157 -29.59 0.46 -6.84
CA ASP A 157 -30.90 0.56 -7.50
C ASP A 157 -31.64 1.88 -7.21
N ASP A 158 -31.00 2.82 -6.49
CA ASP A 158 -31.61 4.11 -6.13
C ASP A 158 -31.04 5.24 -7.00
N ASN A 159 -31.64 5.42 -8.19
CA ASN A 159 -31.21 6.43 -9.15
C ASN A 159 -31.42 7.87 -8.64
N CYS A 160 -32.44 8.11 -7.81
CA CYS A 160 -32.63 9.39 -7.12
C CYS A 160 -31.47 9.72 -6.19
N TYR A 161 -31.00 8.73 -5.42
CA TYR A 161 -29.86 8.89 -4.52
C TYR A 161 -28.55 9.11 -5.29
N LYS A 162 -28.30 8.34 -6.36
CA LYS A 162 -27.13 8.54 -7.23
C LYS A 162 -27.13 9.95 -7.83
N PHE A 163 -28.27 10.40 -8.34
CA PHE A 163 -28.42 11.75 -8.89
C PHE A 163 -28.15 12.82 -7.81
N ALA A 164 -28.76 12.69 -6.63
CA ALA A 164 -28.52 13.59 -5.50
C ALA A 164 -27.03 13.67 -5.13
N LEU A 165 -26.35 12.52 -5.05
CA LEU A 165 -24.92 12.45 -4.73
C LEU A 165 -24.09 13.17 -5.80
N ARG A 166 -24.30 12.89 -7.09
CA ARG A 166 -23.56 13.52 -8.20
C ARG A 166 -23.74 15.04 -8.22
N GLN A 167 -24.96 15.54 -8.01
CA GLN A 167 -25.22 16.99 -7.98
C GLN A 167 -24.53 17.64 -6.77
N TYR A 168 -24.55 17.01 -5.59
CA TYR A 168 -23.89 17.54 -4.42
C TYR A 168 -22.36 17.55 -4.53
N LEU A 169 -21.75 16.49 -5.07
CA LEU A 169 -20.31 16.46 -5.32
C LEU A 169 -19.89 17.52 -6.34
N GLY A 170 -20.70 17.76 -7.37
CA GLY A 170 -20.44 18.77 -8.39
C GLY A 170 -20.49 20.18 -7.81
N TYR A 171 -21.51 20.46 -7.01
CA TYR A 171 -21.59 21.69 -6.21
C TYR A 171 -20.35 21.92 -5.34
N LEU A 172 -19.83 20.89 -4.66
CA LEU A 172 -18.61 21.02 -3.86
C LEU A 172 -17.38 21.30 -4.73
N MET A 173 -17.26 20.67 -5.91
CA MET A 173 -16.18 20.93 -6.85
C MET A 173 -16.22 22.34 -7.44
N GLU A 174 -17.39 22.85 -7.82
CA GLU A 174 -17.59 24.24 -8.28
C GLU A 174 -17.13 25.25 -7.21
N LYS A 175 -17.37 24.94 -5.93
CA LYS A 175 -16.90 25.75 -4.79
C LYS A 175 -15.44 25.48 -4.41
N ARG A 176 -14.72 24.64 -5.15
CA ARG A 176 -13.34 24.18 -4.87
C ARG A 176 -13.17 23.66 -3.44
N SER A 177 -14.24 23.06 -2.88
CA SER A 177 -14.18 22.42 -1.57
C SER A 177 -13.42 21.10 -1.70
N PRO A 178 -12.29 20.91 -1.00
CA PRO A 178 -11.45 19.74 -1.20
C PRO A 178 -12.09 18.47 -0.64
N PHE A 179 -11.82 17.36 -1.31
CA PHE A 179 -12.20 16.02 -0.86
C PHE A 179 -11.00 15.28 -0.25
N SER A 180 -11.25 14.30 0.62
CA SER A 180 -10.17 13.43 1.09
C SER A 180 -10.64 12.04 1.53
N TRP A 181 -9.97 11.00 1.05
CA TRP A 181 -10.20 9.61 1.48
C TRP A 181 -9.01 8.70 1.20
N ALA A 182 -9.02 7.52 1.83
CA ALA A 182 -8.08 6.43 1.53
C ALA A 182 -8.43 5.78 0.19
N PHE A 183 -7.57 5.90 -0.82
CA PHE A 183 -7.89 5.37 -2.15
C PHE A 183 -7.88 3.83 -2.21
N GLU A 184 -7.17 3.16 -1.29
CA GLU A 184 -7.15 1.70 -1.14
C GLU A 184 -8.45 1.14 -0.52
N GLY A 185 -9.24 2.00 0.16
CA GLY A 185 -10.49 1.67 0.85
C GLY A 185 -10.38 0.72 2.06
N THR A 186 -9.25 0.04 2.24
CA THR A 186 -8.90 -0.76 3.43
C THR A 186 -7.41 -0.64 3.73
N ARG A 187 -7.02 -0.84 4.99
CA ARG A 187 -5.62 -0.80 5.44
C ARG A 187 -4.81 -1.91 4.79
N SER A 188 -3.59 -1.58 4.37
CA SER A 188 -2.61 -2.60 4.00
C SER A 188 -2.27 -3.43 5.23
N ARG A 189 -2.39 -4.76 5.10
CA ARG A 189 -2.06 -5.73 6.16
C ARG A 189 -0.64 -6.29 6.04
N ILE A 190 -0.02 -6.07 4.90
CA ILE A 190 1.30 -6.59 4.58
C ILE A 190 2.31 -5.48 4.32
N GLY A 191 1.97 -4.20 4.52
CA GLY A 191 2.86 -3.06 4.30
C GLY A 191 3.04 -2.62 2.85
N LYS A 192 2.58 -3.43 1.87
CA LYS A 192 2.55 -3.08 0.44
C LYS A 192 1.32 -2.24 0.08
N LEU A 193 1.41 -1.39 -0.94
CA LEU A 193 0.26 -0.63 -1.43
C LEU A 193 -0.81 -1.57 -2.02
N MET A 194 -2.06 -1.41 -1.60
CA MET A 194 -3.18 -2.21 -2.10
C MET A 194 -3.76 -1.64 -3.41
N PRO A 195 -4.44 -2.45 -4.22
CA PRO A 195 -5.15 -1.96 -5.41
C PRO A 195 -6.19 -0.88 -5.05
N PRO A 196 -6.32 0.18 -5.86
CA PRO A 196 -7.26 1.26 -5.60
C PRO A 196 -8.72 0.79 -5.67
N ARG A 197 -9.56 1.32 -4.79
CA ARG A 197 -11.03 1.15 -4.82
C ARG A 197 -11.65 2.25 -5.67
N LEU A 198 -12.13 1.86 -6.84
CA LEU A 198 -12.65 2.80 -7.84
C LEU A 198 -13.98 3.47 -7.45
N GLY A 199 -14.74 2.96 -6.48
CA GLY A 199 -16.11 3.40 -6.21
C GLY A 199 -16.28 4.91 -5.98
N LEU A 200 -15.58 5.48 -5.00
CA LEU A 200 -15.67 6.93 -4.72
C LEU A 200 -15.08 7.77 -5.86
N LEU A 201 -13.98 7.30 -6.45
CA LEU A 201 -13.35 7.97 -7.59
C LEU A 201 -14.31 8.04 -8.80
N LYS A 202 -14.99 6.93 -9.12
CA LYS A 202 -16.00 6.85 -10.17
C LYS A 202 -17.07 7.91 -9.97
N TYR A 203 -17.67 7.97 -8.76
CA TYR A 203 -18.70 8.97 -8.47
C TYR A 203 -18.21 10.41 -8.59
N LEU A 204 -16.96 10.68 -8.21
CA LEU A 204 -16.39 12.02 -8.32
C LEU A 204 -16.17 12.41 -9.80
N VAL A 205 -15.65 11.49 -10.61
CA VAL A 205 -15.45 11.70 -12.06
C VAL A 205 -16.79 11.83 -12.80
N GLU A 206 -17.75 10.96 -12.52
CA GLU A 206 -19.12 11.06 -13.05
C GLU A 206 -19.78 12.38 -12.68
N SER A 207 -19.58 12.84 -11.44
CA SER A 207 -20.09 14.13 -10.98
C SER A 207 -19.45 15.30 -11.72
N ALA A 208 -18.14 15.25 -11.97
CA ALA A 208 -17.43 16.27 -12.72
C ALA A 208 -17.97 16.36 -14.16
N ALA A 209 -18.14 15.21 -14.83
CA ALA A 209 -18.74 15.15 -16.16
C ALA A 209 -20.19 15.64 -16.18
N ALA A 210 -21.02 15.20 -15.23
CA ALA A 210 -22.44 15.53 -15.19
C ALA A 210 -22.74 16.99 -14.85
N THR A 211 -21.82 17.69 -14.18
CA THR A 211 -21.96 19.11 -13.81
C THR A 211 -21.11 20.04 -14.67
N GLY A 212 -20.34 19.51 -15.63
CA GLY A 212 -19.42 20.31 -16.43
C GLY A 212 -18.27 20.92 -15.61
N THR A 213 -17.94 20.33 -14.46
CA THR A 213 -16.84 20.82 -13.64
C THR A 213 -15.51 20.37 -14.22
N GLU A 214 -14.68 21.32 -14.65
CA GLU A 214 -13.38 21.06 -15.23
C GLU A 214 -12.22 21.22 -14.23
N GLY A 215 -11.07 20.63 -14.57
CA GLY A 215 -9.82 20.87 -13.87
C GLY A 215 -9.69 20.20 -12.50
N LEU A 216 -10.44 19.12 -12.24
CA LEU A 216 -10.27 18.30 -11.04
C LEU A 216 -8.86 17.72 -10.96
N ARG A 217 -8.23 17.86 -9.80
CA ARG A 217 -6.88 17.35 -9.50
C ARG A 217 -6.93 16.30 -8.40
N LEU A 218 -6.41 15.11 -8.68
CA LEU A 218 -6.21 14.07 -7.69
C LEU A 218 -4.79 14.18 -7.14
N VAL A 219 -4.63 14.50 -5.86
CA VAL A 219 -3.32 14.63 -5.21
C VAL A 219 -3.07 13.38 -4.39
N PRO A 220 -2.12 12.52 -4.78
CA PRO A 220 -1.68 11.40 -3.97
C PRO A 220 -1.03 11.91 -2.69
N VAL A 221 -1.32 11.27 -1.55
CA VAL A 221 -0.73 11.59 -0.25
C VAL A 221 -0.15 10.31 0.34
N SER A 222 1.16 10.25 0.53
CA SER A 222 1.78 9.14 1.25
C SER A 222 1.88 9.47 2.73
N LEU A 223 1.42 8.55 3.57
CA LEU A 223 1.63 8.57 5.01
C LEU A 223 2.63 7.47 5.37
N SER A 224 3.71 7.83 6.03
CA SER A 224 4.72 6.90 6.52
C SER A 224 4.94 7.08 8.01
N TYR A 225 5.31 6.00 8.70
CA TYR A 225 5.40 5.93 10.15
C TYR A 225 6.72 5.28 10.52
N ASP A 226 7.31 5.71 11.64
CA ASP A 226 8.38 4.92 12.26
C ASP A 226 7.78 3.58 12.73
N LEU A 227 6.89 3.59 13.73
CA LEU A 227 6.17 2.40 14.18
C LEU A 227 4.66 2.56 14.07
N ILE A 228 3.95 1.44 13.91
CA ILE A 228 2.50 1.39 13.82
C ILE A 228 1.97 0.39 14.86
N SER A 229 1.08 0.85 15.72
CA SER A 229 0.49 0.03 16.80
C SER A 229 -0.39 -1.12 16.30
N ASP A 230 -0.82 -1.07 15.04
CA ASP A 230 -1.72 -2.03 14.40
C ASP A 230 -1.00 -3.26 13.82
N VAL A 231 0.34 -3.24 13.74
CA VAL A 231 1.11 -4.26 13.02
C VAL A 231 0.95 -5.65 13.64
N ASP A 232 0.84 -5.75 14.96
CA ASP A 232 0.63 -7.03 15.64
C ASP A 232 -0.74 -7.64 15.28
N ASP A 233 -1.78 -6.80 15.18
CA ASP A 233 -3.12 -7.23 14.76
C ASP A 233 -3.08 -7.72 13.29
N TYR A 234 -2.32 -7.04 12.42
CA TYR A 234 -2.14 -7.45 11.02
C TYR A 234 -1.36 -8.75 10.87
N ALA A 235 -0.26 -8.91 11.62
CA ALA A 235 0.54 -10.12 11.64
C ALA A 235 -0.28 -11.33 12.11
N ALA A 236 -1.12 -11.14 13.13
CA ALA A 236 -2.04 -12.18 13.59
C ALA A 236 -3.06 -12.58 12.52
N GLU A 237 -3.65 -11.62 11.79
CA GLU A 237 -4.56 -11.91 10.67
C GLU A 237 -3.86 -12.67 9.53
N GLU A 238 -2.63 -12.31 9.17
CA GLU A 238 -1.83 -13.02 8.14
C GLU A 238 -1.47 -14.44 8.55
N SER A 239 -1.27 -14.71 9.85
CA SER A 239 -1.08 -16.07 10.38
C SER A 239 -2.35 -16.93 10.40
N GLY A 240 -3.50 -16.38 9.98
CA GLY A 240 -4.78 -17.08 9.88
C GLY A 240 -5.79 -16.77 10.99
N SER A 241 -5.49 -15.83 11.90
CA SER A 241 -6.44 -15.39 12.93
C SER A 241 -7.64 -14.65 12.32
N LYS A 242 -8.82 -14.77 12.93
CA LYS A 242 -10.03 -14.07 12.45
C LYS A 242 -9.97 -12.58 12.81
N LYS A 243 -10.40 -11.72 11.88
CA LYS A 243 -10.56 -10.28 12.11
C LYS A 243 -11.50 -10.03 13.31
N THR A 244 -11.03 -9.27 14.29
CA THR A 244 -11.85 -8.79 15.42
C THR A 244 -12.82 -7.72 14.94
N GLN A 245 -14.08 -7.77 15.42
CA GLN A 245 -15.04 -6.71 15.14
C GLN A 245 -14.63 -5.41 15.82
N GLU A 246 -14.41 -4.37 15.02
CA GLU A 246 -14.07 -3.02 15.49
C GLU A 246 -15.30 -2.39 16.17
N ASN A 247 -15.28 -2.27 17.49
CA ASN A 247 -16.32 -1.60 18.29
C ASN A 247 -15.73 -0.45 19.14
N PHE A 248 -16.56 0.26 19.87
CA PHE A 248 -16.12 1.41 20.68
C PHE A 248 -15.11 1.03 21.78
N SER A 249 -15.28 -0.14 22.42
CA SER A 249 -14.34 -0.66 23.43
C SER A 249 -12.97 -0.97 22.83
N TRP A 250 -12.97 -1.57 21.63
CA TRP A 250 -11.76 -1.81 20.85
C TRP A 250 -11.05 -0.49 20.50
N PHE A 251 -11.80 0.55 20.09
CA PHE A 251 -11.23 1.87 19.78
C PHE A 251 -10.58 2.54 21.01
N MET A 252 -11.22 2.45 22.18
CA MET A 252 -10.63 2.95 23.43
C MET A 252 -9.36 2.17 23.82
N SER A 253 -9.36 0.85 23.61
CA SER A 253 -8.18 0.01 23.83
C SER A 253 -7.04 0.37 22.88
N TYR A 254 -7.37 0.65 21.62
CA TYR A 254 -6.43 1.13 20.61
C TYR A 254 -5.78 2.47 21.04
N LEU A 255 -6.58 3.47 21.44
CA LEU A 255 -6.07 4.75 21.94
C LEU A 255 -5.18 4.56 23.18
N LYS A 256 -5.46 3.57 24.03
CA LYS A 256 -4.60 3.25 25.17
C LYS A 256 -3.25 2.68 24.72
N ARG A 257 -3.22 1.79 23.72
CA ARG A 257 -1.97 1.25 23.13
C ARG A 257 -1.13 2.35 22.45
N LEU A 258 -1.79 3.33 21.85
CA LEU A 258 -1.15 4.49 21.23
C LEU A 258 -0.47 5.43 22.23
N ARG A 259 -0.72 5.34 23.55
CA ARG A 259 -0.07 6.23 24.53
C ARG A 259 1.43 5.98 24.72
N SER A 260 1.95 4.89 24.18
CA SER A 260 3.39 4.65 24.17
C SER A 260 4.03 5.38 22.98
N PRO A 261 5.29 5.83 23.10
CA PRO A 261 6.01 6.43 21.97
C PRO A 261 6.06 5.47 20.77
N MET A 262 5.66 5.96 19.59
CA MET A 262 5.63 5.27 18.29
C MET A 262 6.61 5.90 17.29
N GLY A 263 7.25 7.02 17.63
CA GLY A 263 8.13 7.79 16.75
C GLY A 263 7.38 8.87 15.98
N ARG A 264 7.69 9.06 14.71
CA ARG A 264 7.18 10.15 13.86
C ARG A 264 6.20 9.66 12.80
N ILE A 265 5.41 10.61 12.31
CA ILE A 265 4.60 10.48 11.09
C ILE A 265 5.18 11.42 10.05
N TYR A 266 5.34 10.93 8.83
CA TYR A 266 5.76 11.66 7.65
C TYR A 266 4.60 11.71 6.67
N MET A 267 4.31 12.90 6.13
CA MET A 267 3.30 13.07 5.10
C MET A 267 3.89 13.80 3.89
N ASN A 268 3.81 13.13 2.73
CA ASN A 268 4.36 13.61 1.47
C ASN A 268 3.27 13.69 0.41
N PHE A 269 3.32 14.72 -0.42
CA PHE A 269 2.36 14.96 -1.49
C PHE A 269 2.98 14.59 -2.85
N GLY A 270 2.28 13.73 -3.57
CA GLY A 270 2.65 13.30 -4.92
C GLY A 270 2.24 14.30 -5.99
N GLU A 271 2.79 14.12 -7.19
CA GLU A 271 2.37 14.90 -8.35
C GLU A 271 0.87 14.72 -8.62
N ALA A 272 0.17 15.85 -8.75
CA ALA A 272 -1.27 15.88 -8.92
C ALA A 272 -1.69 15.39 -10.31
N VAL A 273 -2.56 14.38 -10.35
CA VAL A 273 -3.09 13.81 -11.59
C VAL A 273 -4.30 14.64 -12.04
N ALA A 274 -4.23 15.18 -13.27
CA ALA A 274 -5.35 15.88 -13.88
C ALA A 274 -6.42 14.90 -14.33
N VAL A 275 -7.68 15.19 -14.01
CA VAL A 275 -8.83 14.40 -14.44
C VAL A 275 -9.42 14.97 -15.72
N ASP A 276 -9.35 14.19 -16.78
CA ASP A 276 -10.19 14.36 -17.97
C ASP A 276 -11.40 13.44 -17.82
N ALA A 277 -12.52 14.01 -17.35
CA ALA A 277 -13.69 13.22 -16.98
C ALA A 277 -14.34 12.49 -18.17
N PRO A 278 -14.55 13.11 -19.35
CA PRO A 278 -14.99 12.41 -20.54
C PRO A 278 -14.10 11.23 -20.93
N LYS A 279 -12.77 11.41 -20.90
CA LYS A 279 -11.82 10.33 -21.22
C LYS A 279 -11.85 9.20 -20.19
N ALA A 280 -11.90 9.54 -18.91
CA ALA A 280 -11.91 8.56 -17.81
C ALA A 280 -13.18 7.69 -17.79
N LEU A 281 -14.29 8.17 -18.36
CA LEU A 281 -15.58 7.46 -18.43
C LEU A 281 -15.83 6.74 -19.76
N ARG A 282 -14.97 6.91 -20.77
CA ARG A 282 -15.17 6.33 -22.11
C ARG A 282 -15.18 4.79 -22.11
N ASN A 283 -14.27 4.19 -21.37
CA ASN A 283 -14.21 2.76 -21.12
C ASN A 283 -14.05 2.56 -19.61
N GLU A 284 -15.18 2.57 -18.90
CA GLU A 284 -15.27 2.74 -17.45
C GLU A 284 -14.35 1.81 -16.66
N ASP A 285 -14.08 0.59 -17.15
CA ASP A 285 -13.25 -0.39 -16.45
C ASP A 285 -11.74 -0.16 -16.66
N ASN A 286 -11.31 0.34 -17.81
CA ASN A 286 -9.90 0.47 -18.15
C ASN A 286 -9.36 1.90 -17.91
N ASP A 287 -10.07 2.91 -18.42
CA ASP A 287 -9.58 4.30 -18.38
C ASP A 287 -9.65 4.87 -16.95
N LEU A 288 -10.70 4.55 -16.17
CA LEU A 288 -10.77 4.90 -14.74
C LEU A 288 -9.73 4.15 -13.91
N TYR A 289 -9.49 2.87 -14.22
CA TYR A 289 -8.46 2.09 -13.54
C TYR A 289 -7.06 2.66 -13.80
N ARG A 290 -6.76 3.08 -15.04
CA ARG A 290 -5.51 3.78 -15.38
C ARG A 290 -5.35 5.08 -14.59
N LEU A 291 -6.41 5.87 -14.45
CA LEU A 291 -6.39 7.08 -13.63
C LEU A 291 -6.08 6.78 -12.16
N ALA A 292 -6.76 5.79 -11.58
CA ALA A 292 -6.53 5.36 -10.20
C ALA A 292 -5.13 4.77 -10.00
N PHE A 293 -4.65 4.03 -10.99
CA PHE A 293 -3.32 3.44 -11.01
C PHE A 293 -2.23 4.52 -11.06
N GLN A 294 -2.41 5.58 -11.86
CA GLN A 294 -1.48 6.72 -11.89
C GLN A 294 -1.37 7.38 -10.51
N VAL A 295 -2.48 7.55 -9.79
CA VAL A 295 -2.46 8.05 -8.40
C VAL A 295 -1.64 7.13 -7.49
N ALA A 296 -1.86 5.82 -7.58
CA ALA A 296 -1.14 4.82 -6.79
C ALA A 296 0.37 4.85 -7.07
N VAL A 297 0.77 4.95 -8.34
CA VAL A 297 2.18 5.09 -8.75
C VAL A 297 2.79 6.37 -8.18
N ASN A 298 2.10 7.50 -8.31
CA ASN A 298 2.60 8.77 -7.77
C ASN A 298 2.67 8.76 -6.23
N ALA A 299 1.77 8.05 -5.54
CA ALA A 299 1.83 7.85 -4.09
C ALA A 299 3.05 7.01 -3.67
N ASN A 300 3.33 5.91 -4.38
CA ASN A 300 4.52 5.09 -4.12
C ASN A 300 5.81 5.89 -4.33
N ARG A 301 5.90 6.69 -5.41
CA ARG A 301 7.08 7.53 -5.70
C ARG A 301 7.45 8.50 -4.58
N VAL A 302 6.46 9.04 -3.87
CA VAL A 302 6.69 9.98 -2.75
C VAL A 302 6.65 9.30 -1.38
N THR A 303 6.61 7.97 -1.33
CA THR A 303 6.66 7.23 -0.07
C THR A 303 8.11 7.17 0.41
N PRO A 304 8.48 7.82 1.53
CA PRO A 304 9.84 7.76 2.01
C PRO A 304 10.16 6.39 2.61
N ILE A 305 11.40 5.92 2.47
CA ILE A 305 11.91 4.77 3.21
C ILE A 305 12.19 5.20 4.65
N THR A 306 11.60 4.47 5.60
CA THR A 306 11.74 4.73 7.03
C THR A 306 12.88 3.93 7.66
N MET A 307 13.42 4.44 8.76
CA MET A 307 14.49 3.76 9.52
C MET A 307 14.05 2.35 9.94
N PRO A 308 12.84 2.14 10.53
CA PRO A 308 12.36 0.80 10.86
C PRO A 308 12.22 -0.13 9.65
N ALA A 309 11.87 0.39 8.46
CA ALA A 309 11.80 -0.42 7.26
C ALA A 309 13.17 -0.98 6.86
N LEU A 310 14.24 -0.16 6.93
CA LEU A 310 15.61 -0.61 6.65
C LEU A 310 16.15 -1.56 7.72
N VAL A 311 15.90 -1.28 9.00
CA VAL A 311 16.26 -2.18 10.11
C VAL A 311 15.60 -3.55 9.93
N CYS A 312 14.29 -3.58 9.63
CA CYS A 312 13.59 -4.82 9.36
C CYS A 312 14.07 -5.52 8.09
N MET A 313 14.43 -4.77 7.05
CA MET A 313 15.00 -5.33 5.82
C MET A 313 16.33 -6.02 6.08
N ALA A 314 17.26 -5.37 6.79
CA ALA A 314 18.56 -5.92 7.16
C ALA A 314 18.41 -7.19 8.03
N LEU A 315 17.61 -7.11 9.10
CA LEU A 315 17.42 -8.25 10.00
C LEU A 315 16.68 -9.43 9.34
N ILE A 316 15.67 -9.19 8.49
CA ILE A 316 15.00 -10.27 7.74
C ILE A 316 15.99 -10.92 6.79
N GLY A 317 16.81 -10.12 6.13
CA GLY A 317 17.87 -10.63 5.29
C GLY A 317 18.88 -11.50 6.06
N ALA A 318 19.19 -11.14 7.30
CA ALA A 318 20.11 -11.90 8.14
C ALA A 318 19.55 -13.25 8.63
N LEU A 319 18.23 -13.46 8.59
CA LEU A 319 17.59 -14.67 9.14
C LEU A 319 18.20 -15.96 8.56
N PRO A 320 18.40 -17.00 9.41
CA PRO A 320 17.97 -17.10 10.82
C PRO A 320 18.95 -16.48 11.85
N ARG A 321 19.93 -15.68 11.42
CA ARG A 321 20.95 -15.10 12.31
C ARG A 321 20.47 -13.80 12.96
N ALA A 322 21.07 -13.49 14.11
CA ALA A 322 21.04 -12.16 14.69
C ALA A 322 22.28 -11.36 14.23
N LEU A 323 22.22 -10.03 14.32
CA LEU A 323 23.32 -9.13 13.98
C LEU A 323 23.78 -8.38 15.22
N THR A 324 25.06 -8.02 15.30
CA THR A 324 25.52 -7.04 16.29
C THR A 324 24.96 -5.65 15.96
N MET A 325 24.99 -4.74 16.93
CA MET A 325 24.60 -3.35 16.72
C MET A 325 25.39 -2.71 15.56
N GLN A 326 26.71 -2.95 15.51
CA GLN A 326 27.57 -2.44 14.44
C GLN A 326 27.19 -3.03 13.07
N GLN A 327 27.04 -4.35 12.97
CA GLN A 327 26.66 -5.02 11.72
C GLN A 327 25.31 -4.53 11.18
N LEU A 328 24.31 -4.39 12.06
CA LEU A 328 23.01 -3.88 11.67
C LEU A 328 23.07 -2.43 11.21
N SER A 329 23.83 -1.58 11.91
CA SER A 329 24.05 -0.20 11.49
C SER A 329 24.68 -0.12 10.11
N ASP A 330 25.75 -0.87 9.86
CA ASP A 330 26.47 -0.81 8.59
C ASP A 330 25.59 -1.31 7.42
N GLN A 331 24.76 -2.32 7.64
CA GLN A 331 23.77 -2.76 6.64
C GLN A 331 22.70 -1.70 6.37
N VAL A 332 22.16 -1.06 7.40
CA VAL A 332 21.15 0.01 7.23
C VAL A 332 21.74 1.20 6.49
N LEU A 333 22.97 1.60 6.81
CA LEU A 333 23.68 2.68 6.12
C LEU A 333 23.96 2.33 4.65
N ALA A 334 24.35 1.09 4.34
CA ALA A 334 24.54 0.64 2.97
C ALA A 334 23.23 0.66 2.16
N LEU A 335 22.11 0.24 2.76
CA LEU A 335 20.79 0.29 2.14
C LEU A 335 20.31 1.73 1.91
N ALA A 336 20.57 2.62 2.87
CA ALA A 336 20.25 4.04 2.76
C ALA A 336 21.06 4.71 1.65
N ALA A 337 22.39 4.52 1.63
CA ALA A 337 23.27 5.08 0.61
C ALA A 337 22.87 4.62 -0.80
N TRP A 338 22.52 3.33 -0.96
CA TRP A 338 22.03 2.79 -2.23
C TRP A 338 20.73 3.48 -2.70
N ALA A 339 19.85 3.80 -1.76
CA ALA A 339 18.59 4.48 -2.03
C ALA A 339 18.80 5.96 -2.38
N GLU A 340 19.71 6.66 -1.69
CA GLU A 340 20.08 8.05 -1.98
C GLU A 340 20.69 8.20 -3.37
N GLU A 341 21.56 7.28 -3.79
CA GLU A 341 22.13 7.21 -5.16
C GLU A 341 21.06 7.05 -6.27
N ARG A 342 19.82 6.75 -5.89
CA ARG A 342 18.65 6.58 -6.77
C ARG A 342 17.61 7.67 -6.58
N ASP A 343 17.94 8.75 -5.88
CA ASP A 343 17.04 9.84 -5.55
C ASP A 343 15.77 9.37 -4.82
N ILE A 344 15.87 8.25 -4.10
CA ILE A 344 14.76 7.71 -3.32
C ILE A 344 14.67 8.48 -2.02
N THR A 345 13.47 8.97 -1.70
CA THR A 345 13.27 9.77 -0.49
C THR A 345 13.45 8.93 0.76
N LEU A 346 14.22 9.46 1.71
CA LEU A 346 14.48 8.89 3.01
C LEU A 346 13.86 9.77 4.12
N THR A 347 13.45 9.19 5.24
CA THR A 347 12.90 9.96 6.39
C THR A 347 13.94 10.73 7.21
N SER A 348 15.22 10.46 6.98
CA SER A 348 16.38 11.05 7.63
C SER A 348 17.55 11.05 6.66
N SER A 349 18.65 11.72 7.00
CA SER A 349 19.87 11.79 6.17
C SER A 349 20.82 10.60 6.33
N TYR A 350 20.56 9.68 7.29
CA TYR A 350 21.35 8.46 7.54
C TYR A 350 22.88 8.67 7.55
N SER A 351 23.36 9.82 8.04
CA SER A 351 24.76 10.21 8.24
C SER A 351 25.40 9.58 9.49
N GLU A 352 26.69 9.80 9.72
CA GLU A 352 27.37 9.31 10.94
C GLU A 352 26.83 9.95 12.22
N ALA A 353 26.32 11.19 12.16
CA ALA A 353 25.55 11.81 13.24
C ALA A 353 24.20 11.10 13.49
N ASP A 354 23.68 10.40 12.47
CA ASP A 354 22.43 9.63 12.52
C ASP A 354 22.64 8.22 13.09
N ARG A 355 23.87 7.75 13.37
CA ARG A 355 24.09 6.49 14.11
C ARG A 355 23.41 6.52 15.49
N LYS A 356 23.46 7.66 16.20
CA LYS A 356 22.74 7.84 17.47
C LYS A 356 21.22 7.82 17.28
N GLN A 357 20.72 8.38 16.18
CA GLN A 357 19.31 8.31 15.84
C GLN A 357 18.91 6.86 15.55
N LEU A 358 19.73 6.14 14.80
CA LEU A 358 19.54 4.73 14.45
C LEU A 358 19.51 3.84 15.71
N GLU A 359 20.40 4.05 16.67
CA GLU A 359 20.36 3.42 17.99
C GLU A 359 19.06 3.73 18.75
N SER A 360 18.60 4.99 18.74
CA SER A 360 17.37 5.39 19.42
C SER A 360 16.13 4.72 18.82
N VAL A 361 16.10 4.59 17.48
CA VAL A 361 15.01 3.89 16.76
C VAL A 361 15.06 2.40 17.07
N MET A 362 16.24 1.78 17.09
CA MET A 362 16.37 0.38 17.49
C MET A 362 15.96 0.14 18.93
N GLU A 363 16.35 1.00 19.87
CA GLU A 363 15.90 0.95 21.25
C GLU A 363 14.36 1.05 21.34
N LEU A 364 13.75 1.94 20.56
CA LEU A 364 12.30 2.03 20.45
C LEU A 364 11.69 0.72 19.91
N MET A 365 12.26 0.15 18.86
CA MET A 365 11.83 -1.13 18.28
C MET A 365 11.96 -2.29 19.29
N VAL A 366 13.02 -2.31 20.11
CA VAL A 366 13.20 -3.28 21.20
C VAL A 366 12.11 -3.11 22.25
N ARG A 367 11.87 -1.88 22.73
CA ARG A 367 10.83 -1.58 23.73
C ARG A 367 9.42 -1.93 23.25
N ARG A 368 9.18 -1.79 21.95
CA ARG A 368 7.91 -2.16 21.31
C ARG A 368 7.83 -3.63 20.93
N GLY A 369 8.89 -4.40 21.19
CA GLY A 369 8.92 -5.83 20.93
C GLY A 369 8.95 -6.17 19.45
N VAL A 370 9.27 -5.23 18.55
CA VAL A 370 9.43 -5.51 17.11
C VAL A 370 10.69 -6.34 16.90
N ILE A 371 11.81 -5.88 17.48
CA ILE A 371 13.10 -6.60 17.49
C ILE A 371 13.43 -7.04 18.92
N LYS A 372 14.31 -8.02 19.06
CA LYS A 372 14.76 -8.54 20.35
C LYS A 372 16.24 -8.30 20.53
N ARG A 373 16.61 -7.88 21.74
CA ARG A 373 17.99 -7.75 22.20
C ARG A 373 18.43 -8.98 22.98
N HIS A 374 19.65 -9.43 22.70
CA HIS A 374 20.34 -10.51 23.39
C HIS A 374 21.69 -9.99 23.93
N GLU A 375 21.86 -9.95 25.25
CA GLU A 375 23.01 -9.32 25.91
C GLU A 375 23.98 -10.31 26.58
N ASN A 376 23.66 -11.61 26.56
CA ASN A 376 24.40 -12.64 27.29
C ASN A 376 25.67 -13.15 26.56
N GLY A 377 26.15 -12.44 25.54
CA GLY A 377 27.32 -12.80 24.72
C GLY A 377 28.46 -11.79 24.85
N LEU A 378 29.52 -11.96 24.04
CA LEU A 378 30.63 -10.99 23.96
C LEU A 378 30.18 -9.61 23.43
N GLU A 379 29.16 -9.61 22.58
CA GLU A 379 28.56 -8.41 22.01
C GLU A 379 27.04 -8.50 22.12
N THR A 380 26.39 -7.33 22.20
CA THR A 380 24.94 -7.23 22.13
C THR A 380 24.45 -7.58 20.72
N MET A 381 23.58 -8.57 20.63
CA MET A 381 22.96 -8.98 19.37
C MET A 381 21.50 -8.54 19.29
N LEU A 382 21.07 -8.17 18.08
CA LEU A 382 19.71 -7.80 17.71
C LEU A 382 19.17 -8.79 16.67
N GLY A 383 17.94 -9.24 16.88
CA GLY A 383 17.27 -10.19 16.00
C GLY A 383 15.76 -10.13 16.17
N PHE A 384 15.08 -11.20 15.77
CA PHE A 384 13.63 -11.34 15.96
C PHE A 384 13.29 -12.55 16.84
N ASN A 385 12.15 -12.48 17.53
CA ASN A 385 11.45 -13.70 17.91
C ASN A 385 10.70 -14.25 16.69
N GLU A 386 10.53 -15.56 16.61
CA GLU A 386 9.82 -16.23 15.50
C GLU A 386 8.42 -15.65 15.23
N GLN A 387 7.73 -15.20 16.29
CA GLN A 387 6.39 -14.61 16.24
C GLN A 387 6.38 -13.21 15.60
N ASN A 388 7.51 -12.52 15.55
CA ASN A 388 7.62 -11.14 15.09
C ASN A 388 8.02 -11.04 13.61
N HIS A 389 8.34 -12.15 12.95
CA HIS A 389 8.80 -12.12 11.56
C HIS A 389 7.75 -11.49 10.63
N SER A 390 6.46 -11.76 10.86
CA SER A 390 5.37 -11.16 10.07
C SER A 390 5.22 -9.66 10.33
N ALA A 391 5.39 -9.23 11.58
CA ALA A 391 5.40 -7.80 11.95
C ALA A 391 6.60 -7.08 11.32
N ALA A 392 7.78 -7.69 11.34
CA ALA A 392 8.97 -7.16 10.68
C ALA A 392 8.80 -7.10 9.16
N ALA A 393 8.18 -8.12 8.56
CA ALA A 393 7.91 -8.18 7.13
C ALA A 393 6.99 -7.05 6.70
N TYR A 394 6.02 -6.65 7.54
CA TYR A 394 5.20 -5.46 7.32
C TYR A 394 6.06 -4.21 7.13
N TYR A 395 6.95 -3.91 8.08
CA TYR A 395 7.80 -2.71 8.01
C TYR A 395 8.71 -2.74 6.80
N ARG A 396 9.40 -3.87 6.56
CA ARG A 396 10.21 -4.06 5.36
C ARG A 396 9.40 -3.84 4.08
N ASN A 397 8.18 -4.36 4.01
CA ASN A 397 7.34 -4.28 2.80
C ASN A 397 6.94 -2.84 2.43
N THR A 398 7.03 -1.89 3.37
CA THR A 398 6.85 -0.47 3.05
C THR A 398 7.96 0.08 2.15
N ALA A 399 9.16 -0.51 2.17
CA ALA A 399 10.31 -0.10 1.37
C ALA A 399 10.68 -1.10 0.25
N VAL A 400 10.29 -2.38 0.38
CA VAL A 400 10.76 -3.48 -0.48
C VAL A 400 10.57 -3.23 -1.99
N HIS A 401 9.53 -2.49 -2.37
CA HIS A 401 9.20 -2.19 -3.77
C HIS A 401 10.31 -1.43 -4.51
N PHE A 402 11.11 -0.62 -3.80
CA PHE A 402 12.27 0.06 -4.37
C PHE A 402 13.41 -0.89 -4.75
N PHE A 403 13.48 -2.05 -4.11
CA PHE A 403 14.59 -3.00 -4.25
C PHE A 403 14.25 -4.19 -5.15
N VAL A 404 13.03 -4.28 -5.69
CA VAL A 404 12.56 -5.43 -6.48
C VAL A 404 13.41 -5.63 -7.74
N ASN A 405 13.60 -4.58 -8.56
CA ASN A 405 14.37 -4.69 -9.80
C ASN A 405 15.82 -5.10 -9.52
N LYS A 406 16.42 -4.54 -8.47
CA LYS A 406 17.75 -4.94 -8.00
C LYS A 406 17.82 -6.41 -7.56
N ALA A 407 16.85 -6.88 -6.78
CA ALA A 407 16.79 -8.28 -6.37
C ALA A 407 16.59 -9.23 -7.57
N ILE A 408 15.86 -8.81 -8.60
CA ILE A 408 15.73 -9.55 -9.87
C ILE A 408 17.07 -9.60 -10.60
N VAL A 409 17.78 -8.47 -10.71
CA VAL A 409 19.14 -8.40 -11.29
C VAL A 409 20.07 -9.38 -10.57
N GLU A 410 20.07 -9.41 -9.24
CA GLU A 410 20.91 -10.32 -8.46
C GLU A 410 20.65 -11.80 -8.77
N LEU A 411 19.37 -12.22 -8.83
CA LEU A 411 19.00 -13.60 -9.18
C LEU A 411 19.31 -13.96 -10.64
N ALA A 412 19.13 -13.01 -11.56
CA ALA A 412 19.40 -13.19 -12.97
C ALA A 412 20.91 -13.31 -13.23
N LEU A 413 21.72 -12.44 -12.61
CA LEU A 413 23.17 -12.55 -12.64
C LEU A 413 23.64 -13.88 -12.05
N MET A 414 23.11 -14.29 -10.89
CA MET A 414 23.41 -15.61 -10.34
C MET A 414 23.00 -16.76 -11.24
N ARG A 415 21.90 -16.63 -12.03
CA ARG A 415 21.52 -17.64 -13.03
C ARG A 415 22.60 -17.80 -14.09
N VAL A 416 23.13 -16.68 -14.56
CA VAL A 416 24.19 -16.63 -15.57
C VAL A 416 25.48 -17.21 -15.02
N ALA A 417 25.87 -16.83 -13.79
CA ALA A 417 27.10 -17.30 -13.15
C ALA A 417 27.20 -18.83 -13.05
N VAL A 418 26.08 -19.51 -12.80
CA VAL A 418 26.04 -20.98 -12.64
C VAL A 418 25.66 -21.72 -13.92
N SER A 419 25.53 -21.01 -15.06
CA SER A 419 25.14 -21.59 -16.34
C SER A 419 26.31 -21.79 -17.29
N GLN A 420 26.23 -22.84 -18.10
CA GLN A 420 27.17 -23.12 -19.20
C GLN A 420 26.59 -22.70 -20.57
N ARG A 421 25.58 -21.82 -20.58
CA ARG A 421 24.93 -21.37 -21.83
C ARG A 421 25.77 -20.26 -22.45
N GLU A 422 26.00 -20.32 -23.76
CA GLU A 422 26.82 -19.32 -24.48
C GLU A 422 26.13 -17.95 -24.57
N ASP A 423 24.82 -17.94 -24.82
CA ASP A 423 23.98 -16.74 -24.92
C ASP A 423 23.60 -16.17 -23.53
N LYS A 424 24.62 -15.80 -22.75
CA LYS A 424 24.50 -15.30 -21.37
C LYS A 424 23.60 -14.07 -21.24
N GLN A 425 23.65 -13.14 -22.19
CA GLN A 425 22.80 -11.94 -22.17
C GLN A 425 21.32 -12.30 -22.33
N ALA A 426 20.99 -13.20 -23.26
CA ALA A 426 19.62 -13.69 -23.43
C ALA A 426 19.14 -14.43 -22.17
N LEU A 427 20.02 -15.19 -21.51
CA LEU A 427 19.70 -15.91 -20.28
C LEU A 427 19.36 -14.96 -19.13
N LEU A 428 20.08 -13.83 -19.02
CA LEU A 428 19.83 -12.80 -18.03
C LEU A 428 18.41 -12.23 -18.16
N TYR A 429 18.03 -11.79 -19.36
CA TYR A 429 16.71 -11.21 -19.59
C TYR A 429 15.59 -12.27 -19.52
N GLU A 430 15.83 -13.50 -19.96
CA GLU A 430 14.88 -14.61 -19.79
C GLU A 430 14.58 -14.86 -18.30
N GLU A 431 15.62 -14.91 -17.48
CA GLU A 431 15.45 -15.12 -16.04
C GLU A 431 14.76 -13.92 -15.40
N ALA A 432 15.15 -12.69 -15.75
CA ALA A 432 14.50 -11.48 -15.24
C ALA A 432 13.00 -11.44 -15.59
N ARG A 433 12.63 -11.77 -16.83
CA ARG A 433 11.23 -11.88 -17.28
C ARG A 433 10.47 -12.97 -16.52
N TRP A 434 11.10 -14.13 -16.28
CA TRP A 434 10.47 -15.21 -15.54
C TRP A 434 10.19 -14.82 -14.08
N ILE A 435 11.16 -14.20 -13.40
CA ILE A 435 10.96 -13.72 -12.01
C ILE A 435 9.91 -12.62 -11.97
N ARG A 436 9.91 -11.68 -12.93
CA ARG A 436 8.84 -10.68 -13.07
C ARG A 436 7.46 -11.33 -13.21
N ASN A 437 7.31 -12.35 -14.06
CA ASN A 437 6.03 -13.05 -14.20
C ASN A 437 5.62 -13.74 -12.90
N LEU A 438 6.56 -14.37 -12.18
CA LEU A 438 6.32 -14.99 -10.88
C LEU A 438 5.73 -13.99 -9.87
N LEU A 439 6.23 -12.76 -9.90
CA LEU A 439 5.90 -11.68 -8.96
C LEU A 439 4.73 -10.79 -9.39
N LYS A 440 4.02 -11.10 -10.49
CA LYS A 440 2.96 -10.23 -11.04
C LYS A 440 1.76 -9.96 -10.11
N HIS A 441 1.55 -10.82 -9.10
CA HIS A 441 0.52 -10.63 -8.07
C HIS A 441 1.07 -10.00 -6.78
N GLU A 442 2.38 -9.79 -6.71
CA GLU A 442 3.10 -9.28 -5.55
C GLU A 442 3.51 -7.82 -5.72
N PHE A 443 3.84 -7.43 -6.95
CA PHE A 443 4.32 -6.10 -7.32
C PHE A 443 3.75 -5.66 -8.65
N TYR A 444 3.71 -4.35 -8.85
CA TYR A 444 3.37 -3.74 -10.12
C TYR A 444 4.63 -3.52 -10.93
N PHE A 445 4.62 -3.97 -12.19
CA PHE A 445 5.73 -3.79 -13.11
C PHE A 445 5.29 -2.96 -14.31
N LEU A 446 6.25 -2.21 -14.87
CA LEU A 446 6.09 -1.58 -16.17
C LEU A 446 5.91 -2.62 -17.29
N PRO A 447 5.47 -2.21 -18.49
CA PRO A 447 5.53 -3.04 -19.70
C PRO A 447 6.91 -3.68 -19.91
N THR A 448 6.96 -4.83 -20.58
CA THR A 448 8.15 -5.69 -20.63
C THR A 448 9.39 -4.98 -21.18
N ASP A 449 9.22 -4.17 -22.23
CA ASP A 449 10.28 -3.36 -22.84
C ASP A 449 10.86 -2.32 -21.86
N GLN A 450 10.00 -1.59 -21.16
CA GLN A 450 10.42 -0.61 -20.15
C GLN A 450 11.06 -1.28 -18.94
N PHE A 451 10.53 -2.43 -18.51
CA PHE A 451 11.11 -3.22 -17.43
C PHE A 451 12.52 -3.71 -17.78
N GLU A 452 12.74 -4.23 -19.00
CA GLU A 452 14.09 -4.64 -19.42
C GLU A 452 15.06 -3.48 -19.45
N GLN A 453 14.58 -2.28 -19.82
CA GLN A 453 15.38 -1.06 -19.73
C GLN A 453 15.71 -0.68 -18.28
N GLU A 454 14.81 -0.88 -17.32
CA GLU A 454 15.10 -0.69 -15.88
C GLU A 454 16.14 -1.69 -15.38
N ILE A 455 16.04 -2.97 -15.79
CA ILE A 455 17.03 -4.01 -15.47
C ILE A 455 18.41 -3.63 -16.02
N LYS A 456 18.47 -3.18 -17.28
CA LYS A 456 19.70 -2.68 -17.90
C LYS A 456 20.27 -1.50 -17.13
N THR A 457 19.44 -0.51 -16.81
CA THR A 457 19.85 0.71 -16.10
C THR A 457 20.44 0.40 -14.73
N GLU A 458 19.85 -0.58 -14.01
CA GLU A 458 20.39 -1.00 -12.71
C GLU A 458 21.77 -1.67 -12.81
N ILE A 459 22.02 -2.45 -13.87
CA ILE A 459 23.35 -3.04 -14.10
C ILE A 459 24.34 -1.97 -14.57
N ASP A 460 23.92 -1.06 -15.45
CA ASP A 460 24.74 0.04 -15.97
C ASP A 460 25.27 0.95 -14.85
N LYS A 461 24.50 1.16 -13.77
CA LYS A 461 24.96 1.92 -12.59
C LYS A 461 26.18 1.30 -11.91
N VAL A 462 26.30 -0.03 -11.95
CA VAL A 462 27.41 -0.76 -11.33
C VAL A 462 28.55 -0.99 -12.32
N ASP A 463 28.21 -1.31 -13.57
CA ASP A 463 29.17 -1.58 -14.63
C ASP A 463 28.63 -1.17 -16.00
N PRO A 464 28.97 0.02 -16.51
CA PRO A 464 28.49 0.49 -17.82
C PRO A 464 28.93 -0.37 -19.02
N LYS A 465 29.91 -1.28 -18.86
CA LYS A 465 30.46 -2.12 -19.95
C LYS A 465 30.00 -3.58 -19.85
N TRP A 466 29.01 -3.87 -19.00
CA TRP A 466 28.58 -5.25 -18.73
C TRP A 466 28.08 -6.00 -19.98
N GLU A 467 27.40 -5.33 -20.92
CA GLU A 467 26.83 -5.99 -22.12
C GLU A 467 27.91 -6.53 -23.06
N THR A 468 29.01 -5.79 -23.21
CA THR A 468 30.16 -6.27 -23.99
C THR A 468 30.93 -7.33 -23.22
N ALA A 469 31.05 -7.19 -21.89
CA ALA A 469 31.78 -8.14 -21.08
C ALA A 469 31.05 -9.49 -20.92
N ILE A 470 29.71 -9.50 -20.87
CA ILE A 470 28.91 -10.71 -20.68
C ILE A 470 28.84 -11.58 -21.93
N THR A 471 29.12 -11.00 -23.09
CA THR A 471 29.15 -11.67 -24.40
C THR A 471 30.55 -12.11 -24.82
N ALA A 472 31.60 -11.68 -24.10
CA ALA A 472 32.96 -12.09 -24.36
C ALA A 472 33.23 -13.54 -23.89
N ASP A 473 34.08 -14.25 -24.63
CA ASP A 473 34.59 -15.60 -24.26
C ASP A 473 35.58 -15.58 -23.09
N SER A 474 35.85 -14.40 -22.51
CA SER A 474 36.69 -14.21 -21.33
C SER A 474 36.00 -14.64 -20.03
N GLU A 475 36.69 -14.47 -18.89
CA GLU A 475 36.09 -14.65 -17.57
C GLU A 475 34.75 -13.92 -17.44
N SER A 476 33.77 -14.59 -16.82
CA SER A 476 32.43 -14.03 -16.62
C SER A 476 32.51 -12.72 -15.83
N PRO A 477 31.85 -11.64 -16.27
CA PRO A 477 31.85 -10.38 -15.52
C PRO A 477 31.01 -10.46 -14.25
N VAL A 478 30.20 -11.52 -14.09
CA VAL A 478 29.19 -11.61 -13.03
C VAL A 478 29.79 -11.54 -11.62
N PRO A 479 30.87 -12.25 -11.25
CA PRO A 479 31.45 -12.12 -9.91
C PRO A 479 31.88 -10.68 -9.58
N ARG A 480 32.48 -9.98 -10.55
CA ARG A 480 32.88 -8.58 -10.41
C ARG A 480 31.67 -7.66 -10.27
N ILE A 481 30.63 -7.86 -11.10
CA ILE A 481 29.39 -7.09 -11.00
C ILE A 481 28.77 -7.29 -9.61
N LEU A 482 28.55 -8.54 -9.18
CA LEU A 482 27.96 -8.84 -7.88
C LEU A 482 28.77 -8.28 -6.70
N ALA A 483 30.10 -8.29 -6.78
CA ALA A 483 30.96 -7.69 -5.75
C ALA A 483 30.81 -6.16 -5.67
N ASN A 484 30.56 -5.50 -6.80
CA ASN A 484 30.42 -4.03 -6.86
C ASN A 484 28.98 -3.55 -6.67
N THR A 485 27.97 -4.42 -6.79
CA THR A 485 26.53 -4.08 -6.71
C THR A 485 26.04 -3.85 -5.26
N GLY A 486 26.89 -4.01 -4.23
CA GLY A 486 26.50 -3.98 -2.82
C GLY A 486 25.63 -2.77 -2.43
N PRO A 487 24.67 -2.92 -1.49
CA PRO A 487 24.33 -4.12 -0.72
C PRO A 487 23.57 -5.17 -1.54
N LEU A 488 23.73 -6.47 -1.25
CA LEU A 488 22.85 -7.51 -1.83
C LEU A 488 21.51 -7.53 -1.10
N VAL A 489 20.39 -7.66 -1.81
CA VAL A 489 19.05 -7.47 -1.22
C VAL A 489 18.04 -8.56 -1.54
N VAL A 490 18.33 -9.52 -2.43
CA VAL A 490 17.38 -10.57 -2.80
C VAL A 490 16.81 -11.34 -1.61
N HIS A 491 17.66 -11.62 -0.63
CA HIS A 491 17.34 -12.43 0.53
C HIS A 491 16.45 -11.69 1.52
N ALA A 492 16.52 -10.36 1.53
CA ALA A 492 15.57 -9.52 2.25
C ALA A 492 14.28 -9.28 1.44
N THR A 493 14.35 -9.24 0.11
CA THR A 493 13.31 -8.70 -0.77
C THR A 493 12.36 -9.75 -1.34
N LEU A 494 12.90 -10.86 -1.88
CA LEU A 494 12.16 -11.82 -2.70
C LEU A 494 12.15 -13.24 -2.14
N LEU A 495 13.11 -13.59 -1.28
CA LEU A 495 13.31 -14.97 -0.85
C LEU A 495 12.09 -15.56 -0.14
N ASP A 496 11.45 -14.80 0.75
CA ASP A 496 10.25 -15.22 1.47
C ASP A 496 9.03 -15.42 0.54
N ILE A 497 8.90 -14.60 -0.49
CA ILE A 497 7.87 -14.77 -1.53
C ILE A 497 8.14 -16.05 -2.32
N ILE A 498 9.37 -16.27 -2.77
CA ILE A 498 9.73 -17.46 -3.58
C ILE A 498 9.57 -18.74 -2.75
N GLU A 499 9.93 -18.70 -1.46
CA GLU A 499 9.69 -19.77 -0.50
C GLU A 499 8.19 -20.08 -0.32
N ALA A 500 7.33 -19.05 -0.24
CA ALA A 500 5.87 -19.23 -0.16
C ALA A 500 5.32 -19.91 -1.43
N TYR A 501 5.81 -19.52 -2.61
CA TYR A 501 5.43 -20.16 -3.87
C TYR A 501 5.92 -21.60 -3.95
N LEU A 502 7.12 -21.88 -3.44
CA LEU A 502 7.64 -23.24 -3.33
C LEU A 502 6.81 -24.11 -2.37
N ILE A 503 6.36 -23.55 -1.23
CA ILE A 503 5.45 -24.20 -0.29
C ILE A 503 4.15 -24.59 -0.99
N MET A 504 3.51 -23.66 -1.72
CA MET A 504 2.26 -23.93 -2.42
C MET A 504 2.45 -25.01 -3.49
N ALA A 505 3.52 -24.92 -4.30
CA ALA A 505 3.82 -25.93 -5.31
C ALA A 505 4.02 -27.34 -4.71
N LYS A 506 4.73 -27.45 -3.56
CA LYS A 506 4.91 -28.71 -2.84
C LYS A 506 3.61 -29.28 -2.29
N VAL A 507 2.72 -28.42 -1.79
CA VAL A 507 1.42 -28.83 -1.26
C VAL A 507 0.54 -29.38 -2.37
N LEU A 508 0.48 -28.70 -3.51
CA LEU A 508 -0.28 -29.19 -4.67
C LEU A 508 0.30 -30.51 -5.21
N GLU A 509 1.62 -30.60 -5.39
CA GLU A 509 2.29 -31.80 -5.91
C GLU A 509 2.10 -33.02 -4.98
N LYS A 510 1.99 -32.83 -3.66
CA LYS A 510 1.78 -33.95 -2.71
C LYS A 510 0.33 -34.41 -2.58
N ASN A 511 -0.63 -33.64 -3.08
CA ASN A 511 -2.07 -33.91 -2.91
C ASN A 511 -2.78 -33.97 -4.28
N ILE A 512 -2.12 -34.58 -5.27
CA ILE A 512 -2.68 -34.90 -6.59
C ILE A 512 -3.93 -35.75 -6.36
N SER A 513 -5.06 -35.37 -6.97
CA SER A 513 -6.42 -35.97 -6.83
C SER A 513 -7.40 -35.27 -5.89
N GLU A 514 -7.03 -34.17 -5.24
CA GLU A 514 -7.97 -33.39 -4.40
C GLU A 514 -8.60 -32.19 -5.14
N GLU A 515 -9.11 -32.42 -6.35
CA GLU A 515 -9.69 -31.39 -7.24
C GLU A 515 -10.93 -30.70 -6.68
N SER A 516 -11.61 -31.31 -5.71
CA SER A 516 -12.81 -30.75 -5.07
C SER A 516 -12.50 -29.67 -4.03
N LYS A 517 -11.24 -29.49 -3.63
CA LYS A 517 -10.85 -28.46 -2.67
C LYS A 517 -11.00 -27.06 -3.24
N THR A 518 -11.59 -26.19 -2.46
CA THR A 518 -11.58 -24.76 -2.70
C THR A 518 -10.19 -24.19 -2.49
N LYS A 519 -9.91 -23.05 -3.14
CA LYS A 519 -8.69 -22.26 -2.91
C LYS A 519 -8.41 -22.00 -1.42
N ALA A 520 -9.45 -21.73 -0.62
CA ALA A 520 -9.30 -21.45 0.80
C ALA A 520 -8.75 -22.66 1.58
N GLU A 521 -9.12 -23.88 1.18
CA GLU A 521 -8.64 -25.12 1.77
C GLU A 521 -7.18 -25.40 1.37
N TRP A 522 -6.81 -25.12 0.12
CA TRP A 522 -5.41 -25.19 -0.34
C TRP A 522 -4.50 -24.24 0.43
N VAL A 523 -4.92 -22.98 0.60
CA VAL A 523 -4.18 -21.99 1.39
C VAL A 523 -4.07 -22.43 2.86
N ALA A 524 -5.14 -22.98 3.45
CA ALA A 524 -5.09 -23.49 4.82
C ALA A 524 -4.12 -24.67 4.98
N MET A 525 -4.04 -25.55 3.99
CA MET A 525 -3.07 -26.66 3.97
C MET A 525 -1.63 -26.14 3.81
N ALA A 526 -1.43 -25.14 2.95
CA ALA A 526 -0.13 -24.51 2.75
C ALA A 526 0.37 -23.77 3.99
N LEU A 527 -0.51 -23.13 4.77
CA LEU A 527 -0.16 -22.56 6.07
C LEU A 527 0.38 -23.63 7.03
N LYS A 528 -0.30 -24.79 7.13
CA LYS A 528 0.13 -25.90 7.99
C LYS A 528 1.47 -26.51 7.54
N PHE A 529 1.63 -26.74 6.24
CA PHE A 529 2.89 -27.26 5.69
C PHE A 529 4.03 -26.24 5.81
N GLY A 530 3.75 -24.96 5.62
CA GLY A 530 4.71 -23.87 5.83
C GLY A 530 5.27 -23.88 7.25
N GLN A 531 4.41 -24.05 8.26
CA GLN A 531 4.85 -24.17 9.66
C GLN A 531 5.81 -25.35 9.86
N GLN A 532 5.50 -26.51 9.26
CA GLN A 532 6.40 -27.66 9.28
C GLN A 532 7.74 -27.34 8.59
N ALA A 533 7.70 -26.72 7.40
CA ALA A 533 8.88 -26.36 6.64
C ALA A 533 9.79 -25.38 7.39
N PHE A 534 9.21 -24.43 8.12
CA PHE A 534 9.94 -23.48 8.96
C PHE A 534 10.64 -24.19 10.13
N LEU A 535 9.94 -25.06 10.85
CA LEU A 535 10.52 -25.86 11.94
C LEU A 535 11.65 -26.77 11.44
N GLN A 536 11.57 -27.25 10.20
CA GLN A 536 12.60 -28.05 9.55
C GLN A 536 13.75 -27.21 8.93
N ARG A 537 13.69 -25.87 9.03
CA ARG A 537 14.64 -24.94 8.38
C ARG A 537 14.71 -25.09 6.86
N LEU A 538 13.62 -25.54 6.24
CA LEU A 538 13.48 -25.59 4.77
C LEU A 538 13.10 -24.23 4.17
N ILE A 539 12.63 -23.30 5.01
CA ILE A 539 12.39 -21.90 4.69
C ILE A 539 13.06 -21.03 5.74
N SER A 540 13.42 -19.81 5.35
CA SER A 540 14.21 -18.89 6.17
C SER A 540 13.39 -18.17 7.24
N SER A 541 12.10 -17.96 7.02
CA SER A 541 11.28 -17.09 7.86
C SER A 541 9.81 -17.49 7.92
N ASN A 542 9.15 -17.21 9.06
CA ASN A 542 7.68 -17.24 9.16
C ASN A 542 7.00 -16.21 8.26
N ALA A 543 7.72 -15.19 7.77
CA ALA A 543 7.21 -14.25 6.77
C ALA A 543 6.80 -14.95 5.46
N SER A 544 7.42 -16.10 5.14
CA SER A 544 7.11 -16.94 3.98
C SER A 544 5.78 -17.72 4.13
N ILE A 545 5.12 -17.60 5.30
CA ILE A 545 3.87 -18.32 5.65
C ILE A 545 2.73 -17.30 5.87
N GLY A 546 2.70 -16.23 5.08
CA GLY A 546 1.58 -15.27 5.08
C GLY A 546 0.40 -15.79 4.25
N ARG A 547 -0.82 -15.65 4.77
CA ARG A 547 -2.03 -16.04 4.05
C ARG A 547 -2.13 -15.34 2.69
N GLN A 548 -1.80 -14.06 2.61
CA GLN A 548 -1.90 -13.29 1.37
C GLN A 548 -0.89 -13.76 0.31
N VAL A 549 0.38 -14.00 0.70
CA VAL A 549 1.41 -14.47 -0.26
C VAL A 549 1.12 -15.89 -0.74
N LEU A 550 0.56 -16.76 0.10
CA LEU A 550 0.11 -18.09 -0.30
C LEU A 550 -1.13 -18.04 -1.20
N ASP A 551 -2.05 -17.11 -0.95
CA ASP A 551 -3.22 -16.87 -1.80
C ASP A 551 -2.80 -16.39 -3.21
N ASN A 552 -1.78 -15.54 -3.28
CA ASN A 552 -1.16 -15.08 -4.52
C ASN A 552 -0.39 -16.20 -5.24
N ALA A 553 0.37 -17.02 -4.50
CA ALA A 553 1.04 -18.20 -5.04
C ALA A 553 0.06 -19.16 -5.71
N TYR A 554 -1.08 -19.44 -5.05
CA TYR A 554 -2.14 -20.27 -5.64
C TYR A 554 -2.71 -19.63 -6.91
N ARG A 555 -3.06 -18.33 -6.89
CA ARG A 555 -3.57 -17.63 -8.08
C ARG A 555 -2.59 -17.68 -9.24
N TRP A 556 -1.31 -17.52 -8.95
CA TRP A 556 -0.28 -17.61 -9.97
C TRP A 556 -0.25 -19.00 -10.58
N LEU A 557 -0.18 -20.05 -9.77
CA LEU A 557 -0.18 -21.45 -10.22
C LEU A 557 -1.45 -21.81 -11.00
N GLU A 558 -2.61 -21.32 -10.57
CA GLU A 558 -3.89 -21.46 -11.28
C GLU A 558 -3.83 -20.79 -12.67
N GLY A 559 -3.32 -19.56 -12.75
CA GLY A 559 -3.15 -18.85 -14.01
C GLY A 559 -2.15 -19.50 -14.97
N GLU A 560 -1.19 -20.28 -14.46
CA GLU A 560 -0.25 -21.07 -15.26
C GLU A 560 -0.77 -22.50 -15.54
N GLY A 561 -2.01 -22.84 -15.13
CA GLY A 561 -2.63 -24.16 -15.36
C GLY A 561 -2.11 -25.29 -14.47
N LEU A 562 -1.46 -24.95 -13.35
CA LEU A 562 -0.80 -25.88 -12.42
C LEU A 562 -1.57 -26.07 -11.10
N ALA A 563 -2.71 -25.41 -10.94
CA ALA A 563 -3.62 -25.58 -9.81
C ALA A 563 -5.09 -25.67 -10.30
N PRO A 564 -5.89 -26.65 -9.83
CA PRO A 564 -5.48 -27.77 -8.97
C PRO A 564 -4.48 -28.70 -9.67
N ALA A 565 -3.69 -29.44 -8.88
CA ALA A 565 -2.75 -30.40 -9.43
C ALA A 565 -3.49 -31.67 -9.90
N THR A 566 -3.30 -32.01 -11.17
CA THR A 566 -3.84 -33.19 -11.84
C THR A 566 -2.71 -34.06 -12.36
N GLN A 567 -3.02 -35.27 -12.79
CA GLN A 567 -2.00 -36.12 -13.41
C GLN A 567 -1.44 -35.52 -14.71
N GLU A 568 -2.23 -34.69 -15.41
CA GLU A 568 -1.84 -34.06 -16.68
C GLU A 568 -0.82 -32.93 -16.49
N ASN A 569 -0.96 -32.13 -15.42
CA ASN A 569 -0.07 -30.99 -15.17
C ASN A 569 1.07 -31.29 -14.19
N LEU A 570 1.12 -32.49 -13.63
CA LEU A 570 2.09 -32.89 -12.60
C LEU A 570 3.56 -32.72 -13.05
N GLU A 571 3.89 -33.12 -14.29
CA GLU A 571 5.26 -33.00 -14.78
C GLU A 571 5.70 -31.53 -14.84
N GLN A 572 4.81 -30.65 -15.30
CA GLN A 572 5.06 -29.21 -15.40
C GLN A 572 5.17 -28.58 -14.01
N LEU A 573 4.29 -28.97 -13.08
CA LEU A 573 4.35 -28.55 -11.67
C LEU A 573 5.67 -28.98 -11.02
N SER A 574 6.14 -30.21 -11.27
CA SER A 574 7.41 -30.68 -10.73
C SER A 574 8.61 -29.92 -11.31
N LYS A 575 8.62 -29.65 -12.61
CA LYS A 575 9.65 -28.80 -13.26
C LYS A 575 9.68 -27.40 -12.65
N LEU A 576 8.51 -26.79 -12.43
CA LEU A 576 8.39 -25.50 -11.76
C LEU A 576 8.92 -25.56 -10.32
N ARG A 577 8.49 -26.55 -9.52
CA ARG A 577 8.97 -26.73 -8.15
C ARG A 577 10.49 -26.82 -8.11
N GLN A 578 11.10 -27.62 -8.98
CA GLN A 578 12.55 -27.73 -9.08
C GLN A 578 13.22 -26.42 -9.53
N ARG A 579 12.56 -25.61 -10.36
CA ARG A 579 13.04 -24.26 -10.71
C ARG A 579 13.00 -23.34 -9.48
N LEU A 580 11.89 -23.32 -8.74
CA LEU A 580 11.74 -22.55 -7.49
C LEU A 580 12.81 -22.95 -6.46
N GLU A 581 13.08 -24.24 -6.26
CA GLU A 581 14.15 -24.72 -5.37
C GLU A 581 15.53 -24.21 -5.77
N ARG A 582 15.84 -24.21 -7.07
CA ARG A 582 17.11 -23.63 -7.58
C ARG A 582 17.17 -22.11 -7.40
N THR A 583 16.03 -21.42 -7.47
CA THR A 583 15.96 -19.97 -7.20
C THR A 583 16.16 -19.66 -5.73
N VAL A 584 15.52 -20.41 -4.81
CA VAL A 584 15.74 -20.29 -3.36
C VAL A 584 17.22 -20.51 -3.02
N ARG A 585 17.84 -21.57 -3.54
CA ARG A 585 19.28 -21.86 -3.33
C ARG A 585 20.20 -20.72 -3.79
N ARG A 586 19.88 -20.07 -4.92
CA ARG A 586 20.64 -18.89 -5.39
C ARG A 586 20.47 -17.69 -4.44
N GLY A 587 19.25 -17.47 -3.94
CA GLY A 587 19.00 -16.44 -2.93
C GLY A 587 19.76 -16.70 -1.63
N ASP A 588 19.80 -17.95 -1.16
CA ASP A 588 20.57 -18.35 0.02
C ASP A 588 22.08 -18.19 -0.18
N LEU A 589 22.60 -18.51 -1.37
CA LEU A 589 24.01 -18.29 -1.71
C LEU A 589 24.35 -16.79 -1.68
N LEU A 590 23.49 -15.94 -2.23
CA LEU A 590 23.67 -14.48 -2.15
C LEU A 590 23.60 -13.97 -0.70
N ARG A 591 22.73 -14.53 0.14
CA ARG A 591 22.70 -14.25 1.58
C ARG A 591 24.02 -14.63 2.28
N SER A 592 24.71 -15.68 1.84
CA SER A 592 26.01 -16.04 2.44
C SER A 592 27.13 -15.03 2.13
N PHE A 593 26.99 -14.19 1.10
CA PHE A 593 27.95 -13.13 0.83
C PHE A 593 27.73 -11.88 1.70
N THR A 594 26.57 -11.74 2.35
CA THR A 594 26.31 -10.68 3.34
C THR A 594 26.62 -11.13 4.77
N ALA A 595 27.18 -12.34 4.92
CA ALA A 595 27.43 -13.01 6.20
C ALA A 595 28.85 -12.83 6.75
N LEU A 596 29.74 -12.29 5.94
CA LEU A 596 31.16 -12.00 6.19
C LEU A 596 31.35 -10.49 6.11
#